data_AF-A0AB39MDD9-F1
#
_entry.id   AF-A0AB39MDD9-F1
#
_cell.length_a   1.000
_cell.length_b   1.000
_cell.length_c   1.000
_cell.angle_alpha   90.00
_cell.angle_beta   90.00
_cell.angle_gamma   90.00
#
_symmetry.space_group_name_H-M   'P 1'
#
loop_
_entity.id
_entity.type
_entity.pdbx_description
1 polymer ?
#
loop_
_entity_poly.entity_id
_entity_poly.type
_entity_poly.pdbx_seq_one_letter_code
_entity_poly.pdbx_strand_id
1 'polypeptide(L)'
;MSADLSQLLTLPESYDLFYLHIDERENSVTLGFDAFEYYLVFADIEGLRVTGWGPAEAREVNLTAQEDGSVRVVLGTDTSGVSFQASTVRLTKTRGYRAPDHDVNPHE
;
A
#
# COMPACT_ATOMS: atom_id res chain seq x y z
N MET A 1 -4.48 18.57 -2.49
CA MET A 1 -3.31 18.13 -1.69
C MET A 1 -2.77 16.88 -2.35
N SER A 2 -1.70 17.04 -3.14
CA SER A 2 -0.97 15.94 -3.76
C SER A 2 -0.15 15.23 -2.68
N ALA A 3 -0.22 13.92 -2.58
CA ALA A 3 0.68 13.18 -1.71
C ALA A 3 2.12 13.40 -2.22
N ASP A 4 3.05 13.70 -1.32
CA ASP A 4 4.47 13.81 -1.63
C ASP A 4 5.00 12.39 -1.90
N LEU A 5 5.23 12.06 -3.17
CA LEU A 5 5.62 10.71 -3.60
C LEU A 5 6.97 10.27 -2.98
N SER A 6 7.80 11.20 -2.53
CA SER A 6 9.04 10.94 -1.78
C SER A 6 8.80 10.27 -0.42
N GLN A 7 7.69 10.57 0.25
CA GLN A 7 7.29 9.88 1.48
C GLN A 7 6.93 8.40 1.23
N LEU A 8 6.45 8.10 0.02
CA LEU A 8 6.10 6.75 -0.43
C LEU A 8 7.34 5.93 -0.82
N LEU A 9 8.44 6.60 -1.18
CA LEU A 9 9.75 6.00 -1.44
C LEU A 9 10.58 5.74 -0.17
N THR A 10 10.09 6.19 1.00
CA THR A 10 10.74 5.96 2.32
C THR A 10 9.97 4.93 3.16
N LEU A 11 9.17 4.09 2.51
CA LEU A 11 8.51 2.97 3.15
C LEU A 11 9.59 1.88 3.42
N PRO A 12 9.83 1.40 4.67
CA PRO A 12 10.71 0.27 4.94
C PRO A 12 10.39 -0.92 4.05
N GLU A 13 11.43 -1.65 3.69
CA GLU A 13 11.47 -2.70 2.66
C GLU A 13 10.51 -3.88 2.89
N SER A 14 9.75 -3.91 3.99
CA SER A 14 8.74 -4.92 4.26
C SER A 14 7.58 -4.34 5.07
N TYR A 15 6.46 -4.06 4.41
CA TYR A 15 5.18 -3.88 5.06
C TYR A 15 4.25 -5.01 4.61
N ASP A 16 3.75 -5.79 5.56
CA ASP A 16 2.74 -6.79 5.26
C ASP A 16 1.42 -6.07 4.92
N LEU A 17 0.97 -6.22 3.67
CA LEU A 17 -0.33 -5.77 3.21
C LEU A 17 -1.40 -6.66 3.86
N PHE A 18 -2.22 -6.11 4.75
CA PHE A 18 -3.23 -6.87 5.48
C PHE A 18 -4.65 -6.63 4.95
N TYR A 19 -4.83 -5.56 4.17
CA TYR A 19 -6.14 -5.13 3.67
C TYR A 19 -6.07 -4.67 2.22
N LEU A 20 -6.99 -5.18 1.40
CA LEU A 20 -7.24 -4.74 0.04
C LEU A 20 -8.75 -4.55 -0.12
N HIS A 21 -9.16 -3.38 -0.59
CA HIS A 21 -10.55 -3.09 -0.92
C HIS A 21 -10.63 -2.47 -2.30
N ILE A 22 -11.42 -3.08 -3.18
CA ILE A 22 -11.67 -2.61 -4.53
C ILE A 22 -13.07 -2.01 -4.53
N ASP A 23 -13.16 -0.71 -4.76
CA ASP A 23 -14.41 0.01 -4.89
C ASP A 23 -14.70 0.27 -6.38
N GLU A 24 -15.56 -0.56 -6.94
CA GLU A 24 -15.99 -0.45 -8.34
C GLU A 24 -16.87 0.78 -8.61
N ARG A 25 -17.48 1.38 -7.58
CA ARG A 25 -18.38 2.53 -7.75
C ARG A 25 -17.62 3.84 -7.90
N GLU A 26 -16.55 4.00 -7.13
CA GLU A 26 -15.69 5.19 -7.17
C GLU A 26 -14.42 4.97 -8.02
N ASN A 27 -14.32 3.83 -8.69
CA ASN A 27 -13.15 3.41 -9.47
C ASN A 27 -11.85 3.57 -8.66
N SER A 28 -11.86 3.04 -7.44
CA SER A 28 -10.80 3.23 -6.47
C SER A 28 -10.37 1.94 -5.78
N VAL A 29 -9.14 1.91 -5.29
CA VAL A 29 -8.55 0.77 -4.57
C VAL A 29 -7.91 1.33 -3.31
N THR A 30 -8.19 0.66 -2.19
CA THR A 30 -7.60 0.98 -0.89
C THR A 30 -6.70 -0.16 -0.44
N LEU A 31 -5.44 0.17 -0.10
CA LEU A 31 -4.45 -0.75 0.46
C LEU A 31 -4.15 -0.39 1.92
N GLY A 32 -4.11 -1.37 2.82
CA GLY A 32 -3.80 -1.18 4.24
C GLY A 32 -2.59 -1.99 4.72
N PHE A 33 -1.64 -1.34 5.40
CA PHE A 33 -0.35 -1.91 5.82
C PHE A 33 -0.18 -1.97 7.34
N ASP A 34 0.38 -3.07 7.86
CA ASP A 34 0.33 -3.41 9.30
C ASP A 34 1.27 -2.57 10.17
N ALA A 35 2.49 -2.27 9.70
CA ALA A 35 3.50 -1.67 10.60
C ALA A 35 3.20 -0.22 11.07
N PHE A 36 2.22 0.49 10.50
CA PHE A 36 1.71 1.79 11.01
C PHE A 36 0.22 2.08 10.70
N GLU A 37 -0.61 1.04 10.54
CA GLU A 37 -2.03 1.14 10.11
C GLU A 37 -2.29 2.31 9.14
N TYR A 38 -1.61 2.32 7.98
CA TYR A 38 -1.81 3.37 6.99
C TYR A 38 -2.52 2.86 5.74
N TYR A 39 -3.25 3.78 5.09
CA TYR A 39 -4.12 3.47 3.96
C TYR A 39 -3.75 4.32 2.74
N LEU A 40 -3.49 3.64 1.62
CA LEU A 40 -3.31 4.26 0.32
C LEU A 40 -4.60 4.11 -0.49
N VAL A 41 -5.14 5.22 -0.97
CA VAL A 41 -6.30 5.25 -1.86
C VAL A 41 -5.84 5.65 -3.25
N PHE A 42 -6.09 4.78 -4.22
CA PHE A 42 -5.84 5.00 -5.64
C PHE A 42 -7.15 5.38 -6.31
N ALA A 43 -7.13 6.38 -7.18
CA ALA A 43 -8.30 6.85 -7.90
C ALA A 43 -8.06 6.81 -9.42
N ASP A 44 -9.16 6.80 -10.17
CA ASP A 44 -9.18 6.72 -11.63
C ASP A 44 -8.37 5.51 -12.11
N ILE A 45 -8.77 4.35 -11.62
CA ILE A 45 -8.07 3.09 -11.85
C ILE A 45 -8.40 2.55 -13.24
N GLU A 46 -7.37 2.05 -13.91
CA GLU A 46 -7.48 1.43 -15.22
C GLU A 46 -6.76 0.08 -15.24
N GLY A 47 -7.24 -0.82 -16.10
CA GLY A 47 -6.58 -2.10 -16.36
C GLY A 47 -6.47 -3.02 -15.13
N LEU A 48 -7.41 -2.93 -14.18
CA LEU A 48 -7.42 -3.78 -13.00
C LEU A 48 -7.44 -5.26 -13.39
N ARG A 49 -6.41 -5.98 -12.96
CA ARG A 49 -6.25 -7.42 -13.17
C ARG A 49 -6.00 -8.10 -11.85
N VAL A 50 -6.79 -9.13 -11.56
CA VAL A 50 -6.65 -10.01 -10.40
C VAL A 50 -6.47 -11.44 -10.89
N THR A 51 -5.31 -12.04 -10.64
CA THR A 51 -5.04 -13.46 -10.98
C THR A 51 -4.82 -14.34 -9.76
N GLY A 52 -4.50 -13.75 -8.62
CA GLY A 52 -4.26 -14.46 -7.38
C GLY A 52 -4.26 -13.49 -6.21
N TRP A 53 -4.62 -13.99 -5.04
CA TRP A 53 -4.53 -13.24 -3.80
C TRP A 53 -4.28 -14.17 -2.62
N GLY A 54 -3.20 -13.93 -1.91
CA GLY A 54 -2.78 -14.73 -0.76
C GLY A 54 -1.60 -14.11 -0.03
N PRO A 55 -1.10 -14.78 1.03
CA PRO A 55 0.00 -14.26 1.83
C PRO A 55 1.31 -14.07 1.07
N ALA A 56 1.52 -14.78 -0.05
CA ALA A 56 2.70 -14.59 -0.89
C ALA A 56 2.59 -13.29 -1.69
N GLU A 57 1.44 -13.06 -2.32
CA GLU A 57 1.17 -11.84 -3.10
C GLU A 57 1.12 -10.60 -2.22
N ALA A 58 0.61 -10.71 -1.00
CA ALA A 58 0.52 -9.60 -0.05
C ALA A 58 1.89 -9.09 0.47
N ARG A 59 2.97 -9.85 0.30
CA ARG A 59 4.32 -9.48 0.75
C ARG A 59 5.10 -8.66 -0.26
N GLU A 60 4.70 -8.73 -1.53
CA GLU A 60 5.41 -8.07 -2.61
C GLU A 60 4.54 -6.92 -3.12
N VAL A 61 4.97 -5.69 -2.85
CA VAL A 61 4.21 -4.49 -3.19
C VAL A 61 5.13 -3.55 -3.95
N ASN A 62 4.87 -3.40 -5.25
CA ASN A 62 5.63 -2.57 -6.16
C ASN A 62 4.78 -1.41 -6.63
N LEU A 63 5.25 -0.18 -6.39
CA LEU A 63 4.63 1.04 -6.89
C LEU A 63 5.65 1.76 -7.77
N THR A 64 5.27 2.03 -9.02
CA THR A 64 6.16 2.68 -10.00
C THR A 64 5.47 3.89 -10.59
N ALA A 65 6.00 5.07 -10.30
CA ALA A 65 5.61 6.30 -11.00
C ALA A 65 5.98 6.20 -12.48
N GLN A 66 5.03 6.53 -13.36
CA GLN A 66 5.20 6.51 -14.80
C GLN A 66 5.52 7.92 -15.32
N GLU A 67 6.03 8.02 -16.55
CA GLU A 67 6.41 9.30 -17.17
C GLU A 67 5.21 10.24 -17.39
N ASP A 68 4.01 9.69 -17.51
CA ASP A 68 2.75 10.44 -17.67
C ASP A 68 2.17 10.96 -16.34
N GLY A 69 2.85 10.69 -15.21
CA GLY A 69 2.41 11.07 -13.87
C GLY A 69 1.43 10.09 -13.22
N SER A 70 1.04 9.02 -13.91
CA SER A 70 0.28 7.92 -13.32
C SER A 70 1.17 7.03 -12.44
N VAL A 71 0.54 6.19 -11.62
CA VAL A 71 1.20 5.19 -10.78
C VAL A 71 0.75 3.82 -11.23
N ARG A 72 1.72 2.96 -11.56
CA ARG A 72 1.49 1.53 -11.75
C ARG A 72 1.67 0.82 -10.41
N VAL A 73 0.70 -0.01 -10.05
CA VAL A 73 0.70 -0.80 -8.82
C VAL A 73 0.69 -2.27 -9.18
N VAL A 74 1.58 -3.05 -8.56
CA VAL A 74 1.63 -4.51 -8.65
C VAL A 74 1.77 -5.08 -7.24
N LEU A 75 0.83 -5.93 -6.86
CA LEU A 75 0.82 -6.73 -5.63
C LEU A 75 1.09 -8.18 -6.02
N GLY A 76 2.13 -8.79 -5.47
CA GLY A 76 2.65 -10.07 -5.93
C GLY A 76 3.56 -9.92 -7.15
N THR A 77 3.46 -10.88 -8.06
CA THR A 77 4.31 -10.97 -9.26
C THR A 77 3.53 -10.55 -10.51
N ASP A 78 4.23 -10.40 -11.64
CA ASP A 78 3.59 -10.15 -12.95
C ASP A 78 2.60 -11.26 -13.38
N THR A 79 2.70 -12.46 -12.79
CA THR A 79 1.89 -13.62 -13.18
C THR A 79 0.79 -13.97 -12.17
N SER A 80 1.05 -13.77 -10.87
CA SER A 80 0.13 -14.03 -9.76
C SER A 80 0.03 -12.80 -8.88
N GLY A 81 -1.17 -12.24 -8.76
CA GLY A 81 -1.37 -11.05 -7.93
C GLY A 81 -2.48 -10.13 -8.40
N VAL A 82 -2.34 -8.87 -8.01
CA VAL A 82 -3.22 -7.76 -8.40
C VAL A 82 -2.38 -6.68 -9.06
N SER A 83 -2.83 -6.17 -10.21
CA SER A 83 -2.15 -5.06 -10.88
C SER A 83 -3.14 -4.09 -11.47
N PHE A 84 -2.78 -2.80 -11.46
CA PHE A 84 -3.57 -1.73 -12.05
C PHE A 84 -2.73 -0.47 -12.29
N GLN A 85 -3.26 0.45 -13.08
CA GLN A 85 -2.76 1.81 -13.22
C GLN A 85 -3.73 2.77 -12.54
N ALA A 86 -3.21 3.84 -11.93
CA ALA A 86 -4.02 4.86 -11.29
C ALA A 86 -3.47 6.25 -11.61
N SER A 87 -4.35 7.21 -11.84
CA SER A 87 -3.95 8.60 -12.12
C SER A 87 -3.55 9.36 -10.85
N THR A 88 -3.91 8.86 -9.67
CA THR A 88 -3.60 9.50 -8.39
C THR A 88 -3.46 8.47 -7.27
N VAL A 89 -2.58 8.76 -6.31
CA VAL A 89 -2.45 8.05 -5.03
C VAL A 89 -2.55 9.03 -3.87
N ARG A 90 -3.27 8.66 -2.81
CA ARG A 90 -3.43 9.47 -1.60
C ARG A 90 -3.20 8.64 -0.34
N LEU A 91 -2.36 9.15 0.56
CA LEU A 91 -2.22 8.63 1.92
C LEU A 91 -3.33 9.24 2.79
N THR A 92 -4.21 8.42 3.35
CA THR A 92 -5.46 8.92 3.98
C THR A 92 -5.46 8.80 5.51
N LYS A 93 -4.64 7.91 6.07
CA LYS A 93 -4.50 7.73 7.52
C LYS A 93 -3.12 7.17 7.81
N THR A 94 -2.46 7.66 8.85
CA THR A 94 -1.20 7.13 9.38
C THR A 94 -1.39 7.05 10.89
N ARG A 95 -1.52 5.84 11.46
CA ARG A 95 -1.61 5.69 12.91
C ARG A 95 -0.27 5.18 13.41
N GLY A 96 0.59 6.11 13.83
CA GLY A 96 1.84 5.75 14.48
C GLY A 96 1.56 4.99 15.76
N TYR A 97 1.75 3.66 15.75
CA TYR A 97 1.79 2.90 17.00
C TYR A 97 3.10 3.25 17.70
N ARG A 98 3.01 4.03 18.77
CA ARG A 98 4.09 4.14 19.75
C ARG A 98 4.21 2.76 20.37
N ALA A 99 5.30 2.05 20.10
CA ALA A 99 5.62 0.83 20.85
C ALA A 99 5.53 1.17 22.35
N PRO A 100 4.90 0.32 23.20
CA PRO A 100 5.03 0.49 24.62
C PRO A 100 6.52 0.43 24.95
N ASP A 101 7.02 1.44 25.65
CA ASP A 101 8.33 1.41 26.28
C ASP A 101 8.47 0.04 26.95
N HIS A 102 9.46 -0.73 26.50
CA HIS A 102 9.86 -1.94 27.21
C HIS A 102 10.37 -1.47 28.57
N ASP A 103 9.49 -1.49 29.57
CA ASP A 103 9.82 -1.22 30.96
C ASP A 103 10.82 -2.29 31.40
N VAL A 104 12.11 -1.96 31.27
CA VAL A 104 13.19 -2.71 31.89
C VAL A 104 13.03 -2.53 33.40
N ASN A 105 12.40 -3.51 34.04
CA ASN A 105 12.28 -3.57 35.49
C ASN A 105 13.68 -3.52 36.15
N PRO A 106 14.04 -2.48 36.93
CA PRO A 106 15.39 -2.31 37.47
C PRO A 106 15.54 -2.93 38.87
N HIS A 107 15.01 -4.14 39.08
CA HIS A 107 15.15 -4.84 40.35
C HIS A 107 15.40 -6.34 40.16
N GLU A 108 16.66 -6.69 39.87
CA GLU A 108 17.34 -7.88 40.38
C GLU A 108 18.79 -7.55 40.72
#